data_AF-A0A256FR88-F1
#
_entry.id   AF-A0A256FR88-F1
#
_cell.length_a   1.000
_cell.length_b   1.000
_cell.length_c   1.000
_cell.angle_alpha   90.00
_cell.angle_beta   90.00
_cell.angle_gamma   90.00
#
_symmetry.space_group_name_H-M   'P 1'
#
loop_
_entity.id
_entity.type
_entity.pdbx_description
1 polymer ?
#
loop_
_entity_poly.entity_id
_entity_poly.type
_entity_poly.pdbx_seq_one_letter_code
_entity_poly.pdbx_strand_id
1 'polypeptide(L)'
;MPASSSPEVLIGFLLAYTYHIWIGSDGVMPQMFPSGLEDFAELILPELPRRGLARSDYDGPTLRDNPGLKIPTHPATWVQSSDTLTAIKKAV
;
A
#
# COMPACT_ATOMS: atom_id res chain seq x y z
N MET A 1 -3.77 -29.59 -18.64
CA MET A 1 -3.71 -28.53 -17.62
C MET A 1 -2.24 -28.28 -17.31
N PRO A 2 -1.65 -27.11 -17.66
CA PRO A 2 -0.24 -26.87 -17.39
C PRO A 2 0.02 -26.67 -15.89
N ALA A 3 1.11 -27.25 -15.39
CA ALA A 3 1.49 -27.33 -13.99
C ALA A 3 1.64 -25.95 -13.34
N SER A 4 0.80 -25.66 -12.35
CA SER A 4 0.65 -24.36 -11.69
C SER A 4 1.67 -24.09 -10.58
N SER A 5 2.87 -24.68 -10.62
CA SER A 5 3.84 -24.65 -9.50
C SER A 5 5.06 -23.75 -9.73
N SER A 6 5.14 -23.04 -10.86
CA SER A 6 6.24 -22.12 -11.13
C SER A 6 5.95 -20.75 -10.51
N PRO A 7 6.79 -20.24 -9.57
CA PRO A 7 6.62 -18.94 -8.93
C PRO A 7 6.49 -17.78 -9.93
N GLU A 8 7.14 -17.90 -11.10
CA GLU A 8 7.05 -16.93 -12.19
C GLU A 8 5.63 -16.78 -12.73
N VAL A 9 4.92 -17.90 -12.89
CA VAL A 9 3.54 -17.92 -13.39
C VAL A 9 2.58 -17.36 -12.33
N LEU A 10 2.82 -17.65 -11.06
CA LEU A 10 2.03 -17.13 -9.94
C LEU A 10 2.19 -15.61 -9.78
N ILE A 11 3.41 -15.09 -9.93
CA ILE A 11 3.67 -13.65 -9.95
C ILE A 11 3.02 -12.99 -11.17
N GLY A 12 3.12 -13.63 -12.34
CA GLY A 12 2.45 -13.15 -13.55
C GLY A 12 0.93 -13.08 -13.38
N PHE A 13 0.34 -14.08 -12.74
CA PHE A 13 -1.08 -14.10 -12.40
C PHE A 13 -1.44 -13.02 -11.38
N LEU A 14 -0.61 -12.81 -10.35
CA LEU A 14 -0.82 -11.76 -9.35
C LEU A 14 -0.78 -10.36 -9.96
N LEU A 15 0.23 -10.07 -10.78
CA LEU A 15 0.34 -8.80 -11.48
C LEU A 15 -0.86 -8.61 -12.40
N ALA A 16 -1.22 -9.60 -13.22
CA ALA A 16 -2.40 -9.54 -14.06
C ALA A 16 -3.69 -9.30 -13.25
N TYR A 17 -3.81 -9.92 -12.08
CA TYR A 17 -4.96 -9.76 -11.18
C TYR A 17 -5.04 -8.35 -10.57
N THR A 18 -3.94 -7.79 -10.05
CA THR A 18 -3.88 -6.40 -9.57
C THR A 18 -4.17 -5.41 -10.70
N TYR A 19 -3.61 -5.62 -11.89
CA TYR A 19 -3.85 -4.78 -13.06
C TYR A 19 -5.29 -4.87 -13.59
N HIS A 20 -5.96 -6.03 -13.46
CA HIS A 20 -7.30 -6.25 -14.01
C HIS A 20 -8.43 -5.88 -13.03
N ILE A 21 -8.21 -5.93 -11.72
CA ILE A 21 -9.29 -5.77 -10.73
C ILE A 21 -9.32 -4.40 -10.04
N TRP A 22 -8.23 -3.64 -9.97
CA TRP A 22 -8.29 -2.43 -9.14
C TRP A 22 -7.26 -1.37 -9.52
N ILE A 23 -7.73 -0.37 -10.26
CA ILE A 23 -7.01 0.89 -10.45
C ILE A 23 -7.03 1.63 -9.11
N GLY A 24 -6.03 1.40 -8.25
CA GLY A 24 -5.84 2.17 -7.01
C GLY A 24 -5.27 1.44 -5.79
N SER A 25 -4.93 0.15 -5.87
CA SER A 25 -4.63 -0.64 -4.67
C SER A 25 -3.14 -0.59 -4.39
N ASP A 26 -2.77 -0.14 -3.20
CA ASP A 26 -1.42 -0.21 -2.64
C ASP A 26 -1.13 -1.55 -1.94
N GLY A 27 -2.08 -2.50 -2.00
CA GLY A 27 -1.97 -3.83 -1.40
C GLY A 27 -2.50 -4.99 -2.27
N VAL A 28 -2.27 -6.21 -1.79
CA VAL A 28 -2.70 -7.47 -2.41
C VAL A 28 -3.58 -8.24 -1.44
N MET A 29 -4.71 -8.77 -1.91
CA MET A 29 -5.65 -9.55 -1.10
C MET A 29 -5.87 -10.93 -1.74
N PRO A 30 -5.52 -12.04 -1.04
CA PRO A 30 -5.78 -13.39 -1.53
C PRO A 30 -7.29 -13.66 -1.68
N GLN A 31 -7.68 -14.44 -2.69
CA GLN A 31 -9.09 -14.81 -2.90
C GLN A 31 -9.61 -15.88 -1.92
N MET A 32 -8.71 -16.72 -1.39
CA MET A 32 -9.06 -17.76 -0.42
C MET A 32 -8.19 -17.62 0.83
N PHE A 33 -8.85 -17.59 1.98
CA PHE A 33 -8.23 -17.54 3.29
C PHE A 33 -8.61 -18.80 4.08
N PRO A 34 -7.68 -19.43 4.81
CA PRO A 34 -6.27 -19.06 5.02
C PRO A 34 -5.29 -19.61 3.98
N SER A 35 -5.65 -20.65 3.22
CA SER A 35 -4.72 -21.39 2.36
C SER A 35 -4.06 -20.55 1.27
N GLY A 36 -4.78 -19.59 0.67
CA GLY A 36 -4.21 -18.71 -0.34
C GLY A 36 -3.21 -17.70 0.23
N LEU A 37 -3.26 -17.41 1.53
CA LEU A 37 -2.22 -16.61 2.20
C LEU A 37 -0.95 -17.44 2.44
N GLU A 38 -1.10 -18.71 2.84
CA GLU A 38 0.02 -19.63 3.07
C GLU A 38 0.82 -19.85 1.78
N ASP A 39 0.14 -20.19 0.68
CA ASP A 39 0.78 -20.34 -0.64
C ASP A 39 1.47 -19.04 -1.09
N PHE A 40 0.85 -17.88 -0.84
CA PHE A 40 1.45 -16.58 -1.15
C PHE A 40 2.71 -16.34 -0.31
N ALA A 41 2.67 -16.67 0.98
CA ALA A 41 3.78 -16.46 1.88
C ALA A 41 4.98 -17.34 1.54
N GLU A 42 4.75 -18.57 1.09
CA GLU A 42 5.82 -19.50 0.75
C GLU A 42 6.39 -19.26 -0.65
N LEU A 43 5.53 -18.98 -1.63
CA LEU A 43 5.93 -18.97 -3.04
C LEU A 43 6.20 -17.55 -3.59
N ILE A 44 5.47 -16.55 -3.09
CA ILE A 44 5.48 -15.21 -3.68
C ILE A 44 6.29 -14.22 -2.84
N LEU A 45 6.11 -14.20 -1.52
CA LEU A 45 6.82 -13.26 -0.63
C LEU A 45 8.35 -13.25 -0.85
N PRO A 46 9.06 -14.40 -0.99
CA PRO A 46 10.52 -14.39 -1.20
C PRO A 46 10.95 -13.79 -2.54
N GLU A 47 10.10 -13.89 -3.56
CA GLU A 47 10.40 -13.45 -4.92
C GLU A 47 10.22 -11.94 -5.11
N LEU A 48 9.34 -11.30 -4.32
CA LEU A 48 9.04 -9.88 -4.46
C LEU A 48 10.27 -8.99 -4.14
N PRO A 49 11.02 -9.16 -3.02
CA PRO A 49 12.26 -8.43 -2.78
C PRO A 49 13.33 -8.76 -3.82
N ARG A 50 13.45 -10.02 -4.25
CA ARG A 50 14.41 -10.45 -5.27
C ARG A 50 14.24 -9.70 -6.60
N ARG A 51 13.01 -9.27 -6.89
CA ARG A 51 12.63 -8.52 -8.09
C ARG A 51 12.47 -7.02 -7.86
N GLY A 52 12.75 -6.52 -6.65
CA GLY A 52 12.61 -5.09 -6.31
C GLY A 52 11.17 -4.58 -6.23
N LEU A 53 10.18 -5.48 -6.09
CA LEU A 53 8.75 -5.15 -6.01
C LEU A 53 8.27 -4.94 -4.56
N ALA A 54 9.04 -5.41 -3.57
CA ALA A 54 8.76 -5.23 -2.15
C ALA A 54 10.05 -4.87 -1.39
N ARG A 55 9.89 -4.25 -0.21
CA ARG A 55 11.02 -3.98 0.69
C ARG A 55 11.52 -5.29 1.30
N SER A 56 12.83 -5.39 1.51
CA SER A 56 13.46 -6.52 2.21
C SER A 56 13.43 -6.37 3.74
N ASP A 57 13.35 -5.13 4.23
CA ASP A 57 13.35 -4.80 5.66
C ASP A 57 12.55 -3.52 5.94
N TYR A 58 12.27 -3.26 7.22
CA TYR A 58 11.51 -2.11 7.71
C TYR A 58 12.30 -1.35 8.77
N ASP A 59 12.82 -0.17 8.44
CA ASP A 59 13.66 0.63 9.35
C ASP A 59 12.86 1.41 10.40
N GLY A 60 11.57 1.65 10.12
CA GLY A 60 10.71 2.49 10.93
C GLY A 60 10.05 1.74 12.09
N PRO A 61 10.05 2.30 13.31
CA PRO A 61 9.43 1.64 14.47
C PRO A 61 7.90 1.63 14.41
N THR A 62 7.29 2.45 13.54
CA THR A 62 5.84 2.50 13.35
C THR A 62 5.46 2.22 11.91
N LEU A 63 4.23 1.73 11.71
CA LEU A 63 3.68 1.52 10.36
C LEU A 63 3.74 2.79 9.49
N ARG A 64 3.65 3.98 10.10
CA ARG A 64 3.64 5.24 9.35
C ARG A 64 4.98 5.58 8.70
N ASP A 65 6.07 5.09 9.26
CA ASP A 65 7.43 5.43 8.85
C ASP A 65 7.84 4.72 7.55
N ASN A 66 7.26 3.54 7.31
CA ASN A 66 7.64 2.64 6.23
C ASN A 66 7.11 2.98 4.81
N PRO A 67 5.88 3.51 4.61
CA PRO A 67 5.33 3.75 3.27
C PRO A 67 5.88 4.99 2.56
N GLY A 68 6.73 5.82 3.19
CA GLY A 68 7.30 7.01 2.57
C GLY A 68 6.27 8.14 2.34
N LEU A 69 5.14 8.10 3.04
CA LEU A 69 4.05 9.06 2.91
C LEU A 69 4.27 10.29 3.80
N LYS A 70 3.98 11.49 3.27
CA LYS A 70 4.09 12.75 4.03
C LYS A 70 3.17 12.77 5.25
N ILE A 71 3.66 13.19 6.41
CA ILE A 71 2.82 13.31 7.63
C ILE A 71 1.61 14.21 7.34
N PRO A 72 0.36 13.73 7.59
CA PRO A 72 -0.82 14.52 7.31
C PRO A 72 -0.88 15.74 8.25
N THR A 73 -1.15 16.92 7.69
CA THR A 73 -1.40 18.13 8.48
C THR A 73 -2.75 18.01 9.17
N HIS A 74 -2.81 18.34 10.46
CA HIS A 74 -4.07 18.33 11.21
C HIS A 74 -5.14 19.23 10.54
N PRO A 75 -6.42 18.81 10.45
CA PRO A 75 -7.47 19.60 9.80
C PRO A 75 -7.66 21.02 10.40
N ALA A 76 -7.42 21.21 11.69
CA ALA A 76 -7.53 22.53 12.33
C ALA A 76 -6.46 23.53 11.87
N THR A 77 -5.34 23.08 11.31
CA THR A 77 -4.30 23.97 10.78
C THR A 77 -4.76 24.66 9.48
N TRP A 78 -5.75 24.11 8.78
CA TRP A 78 -6.36 24.70 7.58
C TRP A 78 -7.26 25.91 7.88
N VAL A 79 -7.68 26.08 9.14
CA VAL A 79 -8.54 27.21 9.57
C VAL A 79 -7.71 28.46 9.90
N GLN A 80 -6.38 28.34 10.03
CA GLN A 80 -5.48 29.44 10.36
C GLN A 80 -4.83 30.11 9.15
N SER A 81 -5.07 29.62 7.93
CA SER A 81 -4.65 30.29 6.70
C SER A 81 -5.49 31.55 6.43
N SER A 82 -5.07 32.63 7.09
CA SER A 82 -5.12 34.06 6.70
C SER A 82 -6.43 34.85 6.73
N ASP A 83 -7.61 34.32 6.38
CA ASP A 83 -8.72 35.24 6.04
C ASP A 83 -9.86 35.36 7.07
N THR A 84 -10.06 34.36 7.94
CA THR A 84 -11.23 34.32 8.83
C THR A 84 -11.07 35.18 10.10
N LEU A 85 -9.89 35.19 10.72
CA LEU A 85 -9.65 35.95 11.96
C LEU A 85 -9.51 37.45 11.72
N THR A 86 -8.93 37.85 10.59
CA THR A 86 -8.85 39.25 10.16
C THR A 86 -10.23 39.80 9.82
N ALA A 87 -11.09 38.99 9.16
CA ALA A 87 -12.47 39.36 8.88
C ALA A 87 -13.32 39.56 10.14
N ILE A 88 -13.18 38.69 11.15
CA ILE A 88 -13.88 38.81 12.43
C ILE A 88 -13.45 40.08 13.18
N LYS A 89 -12.14 40.38 13.24
CA LYS A 89 -11.63 41.59 13.90
C LYS A 89 -11.99 42.89 13.17
N LYS A 90 -12.29 42.86 11.87
CA LYS A 90 -12.76 44.03 11.09
C LYS A 90 -14.27 44.26 11.23
N ALA A 91 -15.03 43.24 11.63
CA ALA A 91 -16.48 43.28 11.75
C ALA A 91 -16.98 43.67 13.16
N VAL A 92 -16.07 43.89 14.11
CA VAL A 92 -16.32 44.42 15.47
C VAL A 92 -15.76 45.82 15.57
#